data_AF-A0A1B6LCP5-F1
#
_entry.id   AF-A0A1B6LCP5-F1
#
_cell.length_a   1.000
_cell.length_b   1.000
_cell.length_c   1.000
_cell.angle_alpha   90.00
_cell.angle_beta   90.00
_cell.angle_gamma   90.00
#
_symmetry.space_group_name_H-M   'P 1'
#
loop_
_entity.id
_entity.type
_entity.pdbx_description
1 polymer ?
#
loop_
_entity_poly.entity_id
_entity_poly.type
_entity_poly.pdbx_seq_one_letter_code
_entity_poly.pdbx_strand_id
1 'polypeptide(L)'
;VDTNQMCLVPSSISNRWLGIRLETIANILVFCAAMFAILGRDSLDAGIVGLSISYALQITFLMNYAVRMASEVETSIVSVERIKEYADLPQEAAQVVEPRPSPKWPAQGLVKFQDYQ
;
A
#
# COMPACT_ATOMS: atom_id res chain seq x y z
N VAL A 1 5.24 10.77 -21.71
CA VAL A 1 4.53 9.47 -21.87
C VAL A 1 5.38 8.32 -21.34
N ASP A 2 6.71 8.33 -21.54
CA ASP A 2 7.63 7.30 -21.02
C ASP A 2 7.65 7.11 -19.50
N THR A 3 7.66 8.18 -18.70
CA THR A 3 7.90 8.08 -17.25
C THR A 3 6.83 7.29 -16.50
N ASN A 4 5.56 7.42 -16.93
CA ASN A 4 4.45 6.66 -16.35
C ASN A 4 4.55 5.18 -16.73
N GLN A 5 4.91 4.88 -17.98
CA GLN A 5 5.05 3.49 -18.44
C GLN A 5 6.23 2.79 -17.76
N MET A 6 7.32 3.51 -17.47
CA MET A 6 8.45 2.98 -16.70
C MET A 6 8.08 2.53 -15.28
N CYS A 7 7.04 3.08 -14.67
CA CYS A 7 6.56 2.66 -13.34
C CYS A 7 5.47 1.57 -13.43
N LEU A 8 4.53 1.72 -14.36
CA LEU A 8 3.38 0.83 -14.48
C LEU A 8 3.73 -0.56 -15.02
N VAL A 9 4.67 -0.64 -15.96
CA VAL A 9 5.04 -1.93 -16.58
C VAL A 9 5.73 -2.85 -15.57
N PRO A 10 6.75 -2.41 -14.80
CA PRO A 10 7.34 -3.24 -13.73
C PRO A 10 6.33 -3.65 -12.65
N SER A 11 5.44 -2.76 -12.25
CA SER A 11 4.38 -3.08 -11.27
C SER A 11 3.43 -4.16 -11.81
N SER A 12 3.06 -4.09 -13.07
CA SER A 12 2.20 -5.10 -13.72
C SER A 12 2.91 -6.47 -13.84
N ILE A 13 4.21 -6.47 -14.16
CA ILE A 13 5.02 -7.69 -14.23
C ILE A 13 5.18 -8.32 -12.85
N SER A 14 5.43 -7.50 -11.82
CA SER A 14 5.53 -7.96 -10.42
C SER A 14 4.23 -8.65 -9.97
N ASN A 15 3.08 -8.03 -10.24
CA ASN A 15 1.77 -8.61 -9.94
C ASN A 15 1.55 -9.97 -10.64
N ARG A 16 1.93 -10.10 -11.92
CA ARG A 16 1.84 -11.37 -12.65
C ARG A 16 2.80 -12.43 -12.12
N TRP A 17 4.04 -12.07 -11.82
CA TRP A 17 5.03 -12.98 -11.27
C TRP A 17 4.58 -13.55 -9.93
N LEU A 18 4.07 -12.67 -9.05
CA LEU A 18 3.48 -13.06 -7.78
C LEU A 18 2.26 -13.98 -7.98
N GLY A 19 1.37 -13.64 -8.91
CA GLY A 19 0.19 -14.47 -9.24
C GLY A 19 0.56 -15.92 -9.56
N ILE A 20 1.55 -16.13 -10.44
CA ILE A 20 2.04 -17.47 -10.81
C ILE A 20 2.57 -18.23 -9.58
N ARG A 21 3.29 -17.56 -8.68
CA ARG A 21 3.81 -18.18 -7.44
C ARG A 21 2.68 -18.60 -6.51
N LEU A 22 1.67 -17.77 -6.32
CA LEU A 22 0.51 -18.06 -5.47
C LEU A 22 -0.33 -19.21 -6.04
N GLU A 23 -0.57 -19.22 -7.35
CA GLU A 23 -1.26 -20.31 -8.03
C GLU A 23 -0.51 -21.64 -7.90
N THR A 24 0.83 -21.62 -7.97
CA THR A 24 1.65 -22.81 -7.78
C THR A 24 1.48 -23.39 -6.37
N ILE A 25 1.48 -22.55 -5.33
CA ILE A 25 1.28 -22.99 -3.94
C ILE A 25 -0.11 -23.59 -3.76
N ALA A 26 -1.13 -22.96 -4.32
CA ALA A 26 -2.50 -23.46 -4.22
C ALA A 26 -2.68 -24.81 -4.95
N ASN A 27 -2.09 -24.98 -6.12
CA ASN A 27 -2.10 -26.26 -6.84
C ASN A 27 -1.41 -27.37 -6.04
N ILE A 28 -0.30 -27.07 -5.35
CA ILE A 28 0.35 -28.02 -4.44
C ILE A 28 -0.58 -28.38 -3.28
N LEU A 29 -1.27 -27.40 -2.70
CA LEU A 29 -2.22 -27.64 -1.61
C LEU A 29 -3.38 -28.55 -2.04
N VAL A 30 -3.99 -28.26 -3.20
CA VAL A 30 -5.07 -29.08 -3.76
C VAL A 30 -4.58 -30.50 -4.08
N PHE A 31 -3.37 -30.63 -4.64
CA PHE A 31 -2.75 -31.92 -4.90
C PHE A 31 -2.55 -32.73 -3.60
N CYS A 32 -2.02 -32.11 -2.55
CA CYS A 32 -1.87 -32.75 -1.24
C CYS A 32 -3.24 -33.14 -0.64
N ALA A 33 -4.24 -32.26 -0.69
CA ALA A 33 -5.58 -32.54 -0.20
C ALA A 33 -6.21 -33.75 -0.92
N ALA A 34 -6.09 -33.80 -2.26
CA ALA A 34 -6.55 -34.93 -3.05
C ALA A 34 -5.76 -36.22 -2.75
N MET A 35 -4.44 -36.13 -2.56
CA MET A 35 -3.61 -37.28 -2.20
C MET A 35 -4.01 -37.86 -0.84
N PHE A 36 -4.18 -37.02 0.18
CA PHE A 36 -4.60 -37.46 1.51
C PHE A 36 -6.03 -38.01 1.51
N ALA A 37 -6.92 -37.46 0.70
CA ALA A 37 -8.27 -38.01 0.51
C ALA A 37 -8.24 -39.45 -0.02
N ILE A 38 -7.34 -39.76 -0.95
CA ILE A 38 -7.18 -41.12 -1.50
C ILE A 38 -6.54 -42.05 -0.46
N LEU A 39 -5.48 -41.61 0.22
CA LEU A 39 -4.78 -42.42 1.22
C LEU A 39 -5.65 -42.74 2.44
N GLY A 40 -6.49 -41.79 2.86
CA GLY A 40 -7.36 -41.92 4.02
C GLY A 40 -8.79 -42.38 3.69
N ARG A 41 -9.06 -42.84 2.47
CA ARG A 41 -10.42 -43.13 1.97
C ARG A 41 -11.25 -44.08 2.84
N ASP A 42 -10.60 -44.99 3.57
CA ASP A 42 -11.28 -45.99 4.39
C ASP A 42 -11.52 -45.49 5.83
N SER A 43 -10.91 -44.37 6.21
CA SER A 43 -10.96 -43.77 7.56
C SER A 43 -11.57 -42.37 7.62
N LEU A 44 -11.67 -41.69 6.47
CA LEU A 44 -12.13 -40.30 6.38
C LEU A 44 -13.58 -40.24 5.88
N ASP A 45 -14.38 -39.41 6.51
CA ASP A 45 -15.71 -39.07 6.02
C ASP A 45 -15.62 -38.26 4.72
N ALA A 46 -16.44 -38.63 3.74
CA ALA A 46 -16.48 -37.98 2.43
C ALA A 46 -16.86 -36.49 2.55
N GLY A 47 -17.64 -36.11 3.57
CA GLY A 47 -17.98 -34.72 3.86
C GLY A 47 -16.76 -33.88 4.23
N ILE A 48 -15.90 -34.39 5.11
CA ILE A 48 -14.66 -33.69 5.52
C ILE A 48 -13.70 -33.53 4.34
N VAL A 49 -13.58 -34.55 3.50
CA VAL A 49 -12.76 -34.51 2.27
C VAL A 49 -13.28 -33.43 1.31
N GLY A 50 -14.59 -33.42 1.06
CA GLY A 50 -15.22 -32.41 0.20
C GLY A 50 -15.03 -30.98 0.71
N LEU A 51 -15.15 -30.78 2.03
CA LEU A 51 -14.88 -29.50 2.68
C LEU A 51 -13.42 -29.07 2.53
N SER A 52 -12.47 -29.98 2.77
CA SER A 52 -11.03 -29.70 2.66
C SER A 52 -10.64 -29.26 1.25
N ILE A 53 -11.09 -29.99 0.22
CA ILE A 53 -10.83 -29.64 -1.18
C ILE A 53 -11.51 -28.31 -1.55
N SER A 54 -12.74 -28.09 -1.09
CA SER A 54 -13.46 -26.83 -1.34
C SER A 54 -12.74 -25.61 -0.77
N TYR A 55 -12.18 -25.72 0.43
CA TYR A 55 -11.36 -24.66 1.02
C TYR A 55 -9.99 -24.51 0.35
N ALA A 56 -9.36 -25.62 -0.06
CA ALA A 56 -8.12 -25.58 -0.80
C ALA A 56 -8.27 -24.85 -2.15
N LEU A 57 -9.41 -25.00 -2.83
CA LEU A 57 -9.72 -24.27 -4.06
C LEU A 57 -9.92 -22.76 -3.84
N GLN A 58 -10.49 -22.37 -2.70
CA GLN A 58 -10.72 -20.95 -2.38
C GLN A 58 -9.43 -20.21 -1.96
N ILE A 59 -8.40 -20.93 -1.52
CA ILE A 59 -7.17 -20.31 -0.99
C ILE A 59 -6.45 -19.46 -2.05
N THR A 60 -6.50 -19.86 -3.33
CA THR A 60 -5.86 -19.14 -4.44
C THR A 60 -6.39 -17.73 -4.55
N PHE A 61 -7.71 -17.61 -4.53
CA PHE A 61 -8.40 -16.32 -4.62
C PHE A 61 -8.07 -15.45 -3.42
N LEU A 62 -8.14 -16.03 -2.21
CA LEU A 62 -7.87 -15.30 -0.98
C LEU A 62 -6.42 -14.80 -0.91
N MET A 63 -5.44 -15.63 -1.28
CA MET A 63 -4.03 -15.21 -1.29
C MET A 63 -3.78 -14.10 -2.30
N ASN A 64 -4.30 -14.21 -3.53
CA ASN A 64 -4.15 -13.15 -4.53
C ASN A 64 -4.76 -11.82 -4.05
N TYR A 65 -5.96 -11.89 -3.48
CA TYR A 65 -6.64 -10.75 -2.89
C TYR A 65 -5.85 -10.14 -1.72
N ALA A 66 -5.37 -10.99 -0.79
CA ALA A 66 -4.64 -10.55 0.40
C ALA A 66 -3.34 -9.80 0.03
N VAL A 67 -2.58 -10.28 -0.95
CA VAL A 67 -1.35 -9.58 -1.34
C VAL A 67 -1.66 -8.27 -2.05
N ARG A 68 -2.71 -8.21 -2.87
CA ARG A 68 -3.15 -6.94 -3.47
C ARG A 68 -3.54 -5.92 -2.39
N MET A 69 -4.33 -6.34 -1.41
CA MET A 69 -4.72 -5.49 -0.28
C MET A 69 -3.51 -5.01 0.53
N ALA A 70 -2.53 -5.87 0.78
CA ALA A 70 -1.30 -5.48 1.46
C ALA A 70 -0.55 -4.37 0.69
N SER A 71 -0.42 -4.52 -0.63
CA SER A 71 0.22 -3.52 -1.49
C SER A 71 -0.55 -2.19 -1.54
N GLU A 72 -1.89 -2.24 -1.56
CA GLU A 72 -2.74 -1.04 -1.49
C GLU A 72 -2.56 -0.30 -0.16
N VAL A 73 -2.47 -1.03 0.96
CA VAL A 73 -2.22 -0.46 2.29
C VAL A 73 -0.83 0.18 2.36
N GLU A 74 0.21 -0.52 1.89
CA GLU A 74 1.58 0.00 1.81
C GLU A 74 1.67 1.28 0.97
N THR A 75 0.92 1.35 -0.14
CA THR A 75 0.89 2.56 -0.96
C THR A 75 0.12 3.69 -0.26
N SER A 76 -0.97 3.36 0.42
CA SER A 76 -1.85 4.34 1.07
C SER A 76 -1.20 4.97 2.30
N ILE A 77 -0.44 4.20 3.09
CA ILE A 77 0.19 4.71 4.32
C ILE A 77 1.22 5.81 4.05
N VAL A 78 1.89 5.79 2.89
CA VAL A 78 2.84 6.85 2.48
C VAL A 78 2.18 8.23 2.47
N SER A 79 0.88 8.31 2.13
CA SER A 79 0.15 9.58 2.17
C SER A 79 -0.02 10.09 3.61
N VAL A 80 -0.25 9.17 4.56
CA VAL A 80 -0.35 9.50 5.99
C VAL A 80 1.01 9.92 6.55
N GLU A 81 2.09 9.26 6.13
CA GLU A 81 3.46 9.65 6.49
C GLU A 81 3.77 11.08 6.04
N ARG A 82 3.41 11.46 4.80
CA ARG A 82 3.60 12.83 4.31
C ARG A 82 2.77 13.87 5.05
N ILE A 83 1.53 13.55 5.39
CA ILE A 83 0.68 14.46 6.19
C ILE A 83 1.34 14.72 7.55
N LYS A 84 1.85 13.65 8.18
CA LYS A 84 2.56 13.77 9.46
C LYS A 84 3.85 14.59 9.31
N GLU A 85 4.63 14.32 8.27
CA GLU A 85 5.85 15.08 7.96
C GLU A 85 5.55 16.58 7.84
N TYR A 86 4.50 16.97 7.12
CA TYR A 86 4.11 18.38 6.96
C TYR A 86 3.50 18.98 8.22
N ALA A 87 2.84 18.18 9.06
CA ALA A 87 2.31 18.65 10.34
C ALA A 87 3.42 19.02 11.33
N ASP A 88 4.55 18.31 11.27
CA ASP A 88 5.69 18.49 12.18
C ASP A 88 6.76 19.48 11.64
N LEU A 89 6.56 20.05 10.45
CA LEU A 89 7.48 21.05 9.89
C LEU A 89 7.53 22.32 10.76
N PRO A 90 8.70 22.97 10.88
CA PRO A 90 8.81 24.25 11.56
C PRO A 90 7.88 25.26 10.89
N GLN A 91 6.96 25.82 11.69
CA GLN A 91 6.03 26.82 11.20
C GLN A 91 6.74 28.14 10.93
N GLU A 92 6.29 28.83 9.88
CA GLU A 92 6.65 30.22 9.67
C GLU A 92 6.17 31.10 10.83
N ALA A 93 6.71 32.31 10.92
CA ALA A 93 6.27 33.28 11.92
C ALA A 93 4.75 33.52 11.80
N ALA A 94 4.11 33.80 12.93
CA ALA A 94 2.68 34.05 12.97
C ALA A 94 2.28 35.12 11.94
N GLN A 95 1.22 34.86 11.17
CA GLN A 95 0.72 35.78 10.15
C GLN A 95 0.46 37.19 10.72
N VAL A 96 0.07 37.25 11.98
CA VAL A 96 -0.13 38.49 12.73
C VAL A 96 0.80 38.47 13.92
N VAL A 97 1.73 39.41 13.94
CA VAL A 97 2.59 39.69 15.10
C VAL A 97 2.20 41.05 15.64
N GLU A 98 1.97 41.14 16.95
CA GLU A 98 1.78 42.41 17.63
C GLU A 98 3.13 42.94 18.16
N PRO A 99 3.34 44.27 18.11
CA PRO A 99 2.41 45.30 17.65
C PRO A 99 2.35 45.41 16.12
N ARG A 100 1.14 45.56 15.58
CA ARG A 100 0.94 45.84 14.15
C ARG A 100 1.52 47.21 13.75
N PRO A 101 1.99 47.34 12.50
CA PRO A 101 2.32 48.64 11.94
C PRO A 101 1.13 49.59 12.00
N SER A 102 1.40 50.89 12.17
CA SER A 102 0.39 51.94 12.11
C SER A 102 -0.43 51.87 10.81
N PRO A 103 -1.73 52.23 10.79
CA PRO A 103 -2.53 52.28 9.56
C PRO A 103 -1.95 53.17 8.45
N LYS A 104 -1.02 54.06 8.79
CA LYS A 104 -0.30 54.91 7.82
C LYS A 104 0.96 54.25 7.23
N TRP A 105 1.30 53.03 7.67
CA TRP A 105 2.43 52.28 7.17
C TRP A 105 2.05 51.50 5.89
N PRO A 106 2.93 51.39 4.89
CA PRO A 106 4.20 52.10 4.76
C PRO A 106 3.99 53.51 4.15
N ALA A 107 4.41 54.56 4.86
CA ALA A 107 4.17 55.94 4.42
C ALA A 107 5.09 56.39 3.26
N GLN A 108 6.32 55.86 3.20
CA GLN A 108 7.34 56.26 2.22
C GLN A 108 7.80 55.10 1.31
N GLY A 109 7.46 53.85 1.66
CA GLY A 109 7.84 52.66 0.87
C GLY A 109 9.34 52.39 0.74
N LEU A 110 10.19 53.02 1.57
CA LEU A 110 11.64 52.86 1.50
C LEU A 110 12.06 51.49 2.05
N VAL A 111 12.76 50.70 1.23
CA VAL A 111 13.40 49.44 1.66
C VAL A 111 14.90 49.66 1.73
N LYS A 112 15.50 49.34 2.88
CA LYS A 112 16.94 49.44 3.11
C LYS A 112 17.44 48.10 3.65
N PHE A 113 18.45 47.54 2.99
CA PHE A 113 19.19 46.39 3.49
C PHE A 113 20.35 46.91 4.34
N GLN A 114 20.52 46.35 5.54
CA GLN A 114 21.62 46.69 6.45
C GLN A 114 22.30 45.39 6.84
N ASP A 115 23.58 45.27 6.46
CA ASP A 115 24.43 44.10 6.73
C ASP A 115 23.80 42.76 6.30
N TYR A 116 22.96 42.81 5.26
CA TYR A 116 22.36 41.64 4.64
C TYR A 116 23.37 41.01 3.68
N GLN A 117 23.81 39.79 3.98
CA GLN A 117 24.66 38.98 3.11
C GLN A 117 23.83 37.94 2.35
#